data_AF-A0A482KM30-F1
#
_entry.id   AF-A0A482KM30-F1
#
_cell.length_a   1.000
_cell.length_b   1.000
_cell.length_c   1.000
_cell.angle_alpha   90.00
_cell.angle_beta   90.00
_cell.angle_gamma   90.00
#
_symmetry.space_group_name_H-M   'P 1'
#
loop_
_entity.id
_entity.type
_entity.pdbx_description
1 polymer ?
#
loop_
_entity_poly.entity_id
_entity_poly.type
_entity_poly.pdbx_seq_one_letter_code
_entity_poly.pdbx_strand_id
1 'polypeptide(L)' 'KVNPTRSSVPTIDWRLYKERHQIECFFNKLKRYRRIALRCEKTLTAFMGFVHLACAMIWLR' A
#
# COMPACT_ATOMS: atom_id res chain seq x y z
N LYS A 1 15.60 -11.65 9.71
CA LYS A 1 16.37 -11.48 10.96
C LYS A 1 15.36 -11.38 12.10
N VAL A 2 15.39 -12.29 13.07
CA VAL A 2 14.43 -12.28 14.19
C VAL A 2 14.76 -11.09 15.10
N ASN A 3 13.75 -10.33 15.53
CA ASN A 3 13.93 -9.20 16.43
C ASN A 3 14.31 -9.72 17.83
N PRO A 4 15.51 -9.42 18.36
CA PRO A 4 16.01 -9.98 19.62
C PRO A 4 15.24 -9.52 20.86
N THR A 5 14.48 -8.42 20.80
CA THR A 5 13.61 -7.96 21.89
C THR A 5 12.24 -8.66 21.93
N ARG A 6 11.95 -9.56 20.98
CA ARG A 6 10.65 -10.22 20.92
C ARG A 6 10.60 -11.43 21.85
N SER A 7 9.70 -11.39 22.84
CA SER A 7 9.51 -12.44 23.86
C SER A 7 8.97 -13.76 23.30
N SER A 8 8.22 -13.73 22.19
CA SER A 8 7.76 -14.95 21.50
C SER A 8 7.74 -14.74 19.99
N VAL A 9 8.03 -15.80 19.23
CA VAL A 9 7.91 -15.80 17.78
C VAL A 9 6.45 -16.14 17.42
N PRO A 10 5.68 -15.22 16.81
CA PRO A 10 4.35 -15.56 16.34
C PRO A 10 4.46 -16.58 15.20
N THR A 11 3.54 -17.53 15.17
CA THR A 11 3.33 -18.40 14.01
C THR A 11 2.91 -17.54 12.82
N ILE A 12 3.63 -17.66 11.70
CA ILE A 12 3.35 -16.91 10.48
C ILE A 12 2.57 -17.83 9.54
N ASP A 13 1.36 -17.43 9.17
CA ASP A 13 0.68 -18.01 8.02
C ASP A 13 1.32 -17.47 6.74
N TRP A 14 2.11 -18.32 6.08
CA TRP A 14 2.81 -17.98 4.84
C TRP A 14 1.88 -17.65 3.68
N ARG A 15 0.67 -18.22 3.65
CA ARG A 15 -0.32 -17.94 2.61
C ARG A 15 -0.85 -16.52 2.79
N LEU A 16 -1.25 -16.18 4.01
CA LEU A 16 -1.70 -14.82 4.34
C LEU A 16 -0.57 -13.79 4.14
N TYR A 17 0.67 -14.13 4.50
CA TYR A 17 1.83 -13.27 4.28
C TYR A 17 2.06 -12.95 2.79
N LYS A 18 1.88 -13.95 1.92
CA LYS A 18 2.00 -13.79 0.46
C LYS A 18 0.92 -12.87 -0.11
N GLU A 19 -0.33 -13.00 0.35
CA GLU A 19 -1.43 -12.13 -0.06
C GLU A 19 -1.19 -10.67 0.37
N ARG A 20 -0.73 -10.47 1.62
CA ARG A 20 -0.36 -9.15 2.13
C ARG A 20 0.74 -8.48 1.30
N HIS A 21 1.72 -9.26 0.85
CA HIS A 21 2.79 -8.74 0.00
C HIS A 21 2.25 -8.09 -1.29
N GLN A 22 1.22 -8.67 -1.91
CA GLN A 22 0.60 -8.08 -3.10
C GLN A 22 -0.06 -6.73 -2.80
N ILE A 23 -0.74 -6.63 -1.66
CA ILE A 23 -1.35 -5.38 -1.17
C ILE A 23 -0.27 -4.33 -0.92
N GLU A 24 0.82 -4.70 -0.24
CA GLU A 24 1.95 -3.80 0.01
C GLU A 24 2.60 -3.29 -1.27
N CYS A 25 2.80 -4.18 -2.26
CA CYS A 25 3.29 -3.80 -3.58
C CYS A 25 2.35 -2.82 -4.29
N PHE A 26 1.03 -3.04 -4.19
CA PHE A 26 0.05 -2.12 -4.75
C PHE A 26 0.14 -0.72 -4.11
N PHE A 27 0.17 -0.63 -2.78
CA PHE A 27 0.34 0.65 -2.10
C PHE A 27 1.70 1.30 -2.38
N ASN A 28 2.75 0.51 -2.59
CA ASN A 28 4.05 1.04 -3.00
C ASN A 28 3.98 1.71 -4.38
N LYS A 29 3.25 1.11 -5.33
CA LYS A 29 2.96 1.74 -6.64
C LYS A 29 2.12 3.00 -6.47
N LEU A 30 1.10 2.97 -5.62
CA LEU A 30 0.23 4.12 -5.34
C LEU A 30 1.00 5.30 -4.73
N LYS A 31 1.97 5.01 -3.85
CA LYS A 31 2.85 6.04 -3.24
C LYS A 31 3.84 6.68 -4.21
N ARG A 32 4.07 6.12 -5.40
CA ARG A 32 4.88 6.79 -6.44
C ARG A 32 4.22 8.08 -6.94
N TYR A 33 2.90 8.16 -6.86
CA TYR A 33 2.17 9.37 -7.20
C TYR A 33 2.28 10.38 -6.05
N ARG A 34 3.24 11.32 -6.17
CA ARG A 34 3.57 12.33 -5.14
C ARG A 34 2.33 13.06 -4.59
N ARG A 35 1.38 13.43 -5.46
CA ARG A 35 0.14 14.12 -5.10
C ARG A 35 -0.74 13.30 -4.14
N ILE A 36 -0.79 11.98 -4.33
CA ILE A 36 -1.52 11.05 -3.46
C ILE A 36 -0.74 10.83 -2.15
N ALA A 37 0.57 10.57 -2.26
CA ALA A 37 1.43 10.29 -1.10
C ALA A 37 1.49 11.44 -0.09
N LEU A 38 1.57 12.68 -0.58
CA LEU A 38 1.60 13.88 0.26
C LEU A 38 0.22 14.42 0.60
N ARG A 39 -0.86 13.82 0.06
CA ARG A 39 -2.23 14.30 0.21
C ARG A 39 -2.35 15.81 -0.08
N CYS A 40 -1.94 16.22 -1.28
CA CYS A 40 -1.93 17.64 -1.65
C CYS A 40 -3.32 18.23 -1.97
N GLU A 41 -4.34 17.38 -2.12
CA GLU A 41 -5.69 17.83 -2.50
C GLU A 41 -6.44 18.43 -1.32
N LYS A 42 -7.06 19.60 -1.54
CA LYS A 42 -7.84 20.32 -0.52
C LYS A 42 -9.18 19.65 -0.22
N THR A 43 -9.79 19.00 -1.21
CA THR A 43 -11.10 18.35 -1.07
C THR A 43 -10.97 16.84 -1.11
N LEU A 44 -11.84 16.16 -0.34
CA LEU A 44 -11.89 14.70 -0.32
C LEU A 44 -12.30 14.11 -1.68
N THR A 45 -13.19 14.81 -2.39
CA THR A 45 -13.67 14.41 -3.72
C THR A 45 -12.54 14.42 -4.75
N ALA A 46 -11.72 15.48 -4.78
CA ALA A 46 -10.56 15.56 -5.65
C ALA A 46 -9.53 14.46 -5.30
N PHE A 47 -9.25 14.26 -4.00
CA PHE A 47 -8.37 13.18 -3.55
C PHE A 47 -8.84 11.81 -4.02
N MET A 48 -10.12 11.48 -3.84
CA MET A 48 -10.69 10.21 -4.31
C MET A 48 -10.62 10.07 -5.84
N GLY A 49 -10.87 11.16 -6.58
CA GLY A 49 -10.71 11.17 -8.04
C GLY A 49 -9.29 10.82 -8.49
N PHE A 50 -8.27 11.41 -7.86
CA PHE A 50 -6.87 11.08 -8.15
C PHE A 50 -6.50 9.66 -7.75
N VAL A 51 -7.04 9.14 -6.64
CA VAL A 51 -6.85 7.75 -6.23
C VAL A 51 -7.44 6.80 -7.26
N HIS A 52 -8.69 7.02 -7.71
CA HIS A 52 -9.30 6.18 -8.75
C HIS A 52 -8.51 6.23 -10.05
N LEU A 53 -8.05 7.41 -10.45
CA LEU A 53 -7.23 7.56 -11.64
C LEU A 53 -5.89 6.79 -11.52
N ALA A 54 -5.22 6.88 -10.37
CA ALA A 54 -3.99 6.12 -10.13
C ALA A 54 -4.23 4.60 -10.09
N CYS A 55 -5.34 4.15 -9.51
CA CYS A 55 -5.73 2.74 -9.55
C CYS A 55 -5.94 2.27 -10.99
N ALA A 56 -6.64 3.04 -11.82
CA ALA A 56 -6.86 2.73 -13.24
C ALA A 56 -5.53 2.67 -14.01
N MET A 57 -4.61 3.61 -13.77
CA MET A 57 -3.28 3.59 -14.39
C MET A 57 -2.44 2.38 -13.99
N ILE A 58 -2.52 1.96 -12.72
CA ILE A 58 -1.83 0.76 -12.23
C ILE A 58 -2.43 -0.51 -12.87
N TRP A 59 -3.75 -0.51 -13.12
CA TRP A 59 -4.45 -1.63 -13.77
C TRP A 59 -4.14 -1.75 -15.26
N LEU A 60 -4.03 -0.62 -15.97
CA LEU A 60 -3.72 -0.57 -17.40
C LEU A 60 -2.27 -0.91 -17.75
N ARG A 61 -1.40 -0.98 -16.74
CA ARG A 61 0.03 -1.23 -16.89
C ARG A 61 0.38 -2.70 -16.69
#